data_AF-A0A8J4SL45-F1
#
_entry.id   AF-A0A8J4SL45-F1
#
_cell.length_a   1.000
_cell.length_b   1.000
_cell.length_c   1.000
_cell.angle_alpha   90.00
_cell.angle_beta   90.00
_cell.angle_gamma   90.00
#
_symmetry.space_group_name_H-M   'P 1'
#
loop_
_entity.id
_entity.type
_entity.pdbx_description
1 polymer ?
#
loop_
_entity_poly.entity_id
_entity_poly.type
_entity_poly.pdbx_seq_one_letter_code
_entity_poly.pdbx_strand_id
1 'polypeptide(L)'
;MLISLLLILVLVISGCNVKTKTESQSETTPSDTTENSQNQKPVDIELLAQSSSENDVNIIRDQLTKNGFNVKLNLQPDYGSYKSQQDAGNYDIVLSSWTTVTGNPDYAVRSLFKTGGDYSILADEEIDKLIDQAATQTPDEYKDTYKQLEDRLVTDQAYIAPLDDINFAKIENKKAIDTGERVGADDVIFSLDRAKNKDSVPDHRTYSLHEHIKEAELVTDLGALESIQQSSGSGTVKEALEQGLGTKITELVTDKNKANNAAGKYQVVKLTTTEPFPQVLNYLAHQSAGIVSKKQVESINTYDVASFDVNKDIPYGDQNTVTEGASYNNTLYASGPYILAYKNDYEGVFYQNPGYRKGSEYAPKISQVNVRFISDADSALSALRSSEIHLYYGVPETKYDIIKGDSKLQLQSIPSNAVSYLLFNTANREVAKSSDLRKSVLYSINQNDILQFYKNNKLKAYSTVSPLVQTGNELKSDPAKVKEFLNAYQASK
;
A
#
# COMPACT_ATOMS: atom_id res chain seq x y z
N MET A 1 -12.72 44.60 -47.28
CA MET A 1 -14.05 44.92 -46.72
C MET A 1 -14.66 43.60 -46.24
N LEU A 2 -14.56 43.32 -44.94
CA LEU A 2 -15.65 43.43 -43.93
C LEU A 2 -16.60 42.20 -44.04
N ILE A 3 -16.93 41.42 -43.01
CA ILE A 3 -16.92 41.57 -41.54
C ILE A 3 -16.98 40.16 -40.90
N SER A 4 -16.26 39.99 -39.79
CA SER A 4 -16.41 38.92 -38.79
C SER A 4 -17.75 39.00 -38.06
N LEU A 5 -18.45 37.88 -37.84
CA LEU A 5 -19.56 37.83 -36.88
C LEU A 5 -19.11 37.11 -35.60
N LEU A 6 -18.87 37.92 -34.57
CA LEU A 6 -18.66 37.52 -33.18
C LEU A 6 -20.04 37.40 -32.52
N LEU A 7 -20.42 36.21 -32.05
CA LEU A 7 -21.64 36.03 -31.24
C LEU A 7 -21.23 36.01 -29.75
N ILE A 8 -21.52 37.11 -29.06
CA ILE A 8 -21.49 37.22 -27.60
C ILE A 8 -22.86 36.76 -27.09
N LEU A 9 -22.92 35.69 -26.30
CA LEU A 9 -24.11 35.30 -25.55
C LEU A 9 -23.88 35.57 -24.07
N VAL A 10 -24.55 36.60 -23.57
CA VAL A 10 -24.63 36.96 -22.14
C VAL A 10 -25.65 36.04 -21.48
N LEU A 11 -25.24 35.27 -20.47
CA LEU A 11 -26.13 34.47 -19.64
C LEU A 11 -26.37 35.17 -18.30
N VAL A 12 -27.60 35.68 -18.15
CA VAL A 12 -28.14 36.28 -16.93
C VAL A 12 -28.54 35.17 -15.97
N ILE A 13 -27.88 35.09 -14.81
CA ILE A 13 -28.24 34.15 -13.75
C ILE A 13 -29.45 34.74 -12.99
N SER A 14 -30.63 34.17 -13.21
CA SER A 14 -31.81 34.43 -12.37
C SER A 14 -31.73 33.55 -11.12
N GLY A 15 -31.53 34.19 -9.97
CA GLY A 15 -31.57 33.54 -8.67
C GLY A 15 -33.01 33.21 -8.25
N CYS A 16 -33.28 31.92 -8.03
CA CYS A 16 -34.49 31.48 -7.36
C CYS A 16 -34.28 31.51 -5.84
N ASN A 17 -34.80 32.56 -5.20
CA ASN A 17 -35.02 32.63 -3.75
C ASN A 17 -36.21 31.74 -3.36
N VAL A 18 -35.97 30.68 -2.58
CA VAL A 18 -37.04 29.95 -1.88
C VAL A 18 -37.20 30.56 -0.49
N LYS A 19 -38.38 31.17 -0.25
CA LYS A 19 -38.82 31.70 1.04
C LYS A 19 -39.30 30.55 1.95
N THR A 20 -38.89 30.55 3.22
CA THR A 20 -39.54 29.80 4.30
C THR A 20 -40.02 30.74 5.41
N LYS A 21 -41.19 30.41 5.95
CA LYS A 21 -42.08 31.23 6.79
C LYS A 21 -41.60 31.40 8.24
N THR A 22 -41.69 32.65 8.69
CA THR A 22 -42.22 33.21 9.95
C THR A 22 -42.12 32.44 11.28
N GLU A 23 -41.27 33.01 12.15
CA GLU A 23 -41.34 33.26 13.60
C GLU A 23 -42.51 32.68 14.43
N SER A 24 -42.14 32.07 15.56
CA SER A 24 -42.83 32.25 16.85
C SER A 24 -41.81 32.66 17.91
N GLN A 25 -41.99 33.87 18.43
CA GLN A 25 -41.21 34.46 19.52
C GLN A 25 -41.41 33.70 20.85
N SER A 26 -40.32 33.46 21.56
CA SER A 26 -40.31 33.43 23.02
C SER A 26 -39.07 34.19 23.49
N GLU A 27 -39.30 35.40 23.98
CA GLU A 27 -38.33 36.26 24.64
C GLU A 27 -37.81 35.59 25.92
N THR A 28 -36.49 35.51 26.06
CA THR A 28 -35.83 35.53 27.37
C THR A 28 -34.54 36.35 27.26
N THR A 29 -34.46 37.32 28.17
CA THR A 29 -33.50 38.39 28.46
C THR A 29 -32.01 38.03 28.24
N PRO A 30 -31.16 39.00 27.81
CA PRO A 30 -29.75 38.74 27.50
C PRO A 30 -28.94 38.61 28.80
N SER A 31 -28.26 37.47 28.95
CA SER A 31 -27.19 37.33 29.93
C SER A 31 -25.89 37.88 29.34
N ASP A 32 -25.37 38.92 29.97
CA ASP A 32 -24.01 39.42 29.80
C ASP A 32 -23.00 38.27 29.73
N THR A 33 -22.32 38.15 28.58
CA THR A 33 -20.93 37.69 28.56
C THR A 33 -20.11 38.72 27.83
N THR A 34 -19.47 39.55 28.65
CA THR A 34 -18.41 40.48 28.32
C THR A 34 -17.36 39.84 27.41
N GLU A 35 -16.97 40.63 26.42
CA GLU A 35 -15.77 40.57 25.62
C GLU A 35 -14.57 39.87 26.29
N ASN A 36 -14.06 38.83 25.63
CA ASN A 36 -12.61 38.63 25.51
C ASN A 36 -12.29 37.77 24.26
N SER A 37 -12.68 38.29 23.10
CA SER A 37 -12.09 37.88 21.82
C SER A 37 -10.82 38.72 21.65
N GLN A 38 -9.74 38.36 22.33
CA GLN A 38 -8.44 38.86 21.91
C GLN A 38 -8.24 38.47 20.45
N ASN A 39 -7.96 39.48 19.61
CA ASN A 39 -7.46 39.35 18.25
C ASN A 39 -6.16 38.52 18.24
N GLN A 40 -6.29 37.19 18.37
CA GLN A 40 -5.16 36.30 18.19
C GLN A 40 -4.89 36.19 16.70
N LYS A 41 -3.67 36.57 16.32
CA LYS A 41 -3.19 36.42 14.94
C LYS A 41 -3.33 34.94 14.55
N PRO A 42 -3.93 34.63 13.39
CA PRO A 42 -4.01 33.27 12.90
C PRO A 42 -2.62 32.61 12.85
N VAL A 43 -2.55 31.32 13.20
CA VAL A 43 -1.31 30.55 13.11
C VAL A 43 -1.16 30.05 11.68
N ASP A 44 -0.07 30.43 11.01
CA ASP A 44 0.23 29.97 9.65
C ASP A 44 0.62 28.48 9.65
N ILE A 45 0.02 27.69 8.75
CA ILE A 45 0.32 26.27 8.53
C ILE A 45 0.39 25.99 7.04
N GLU A 46 1.45 25.32 6.59
CA GLU A 46 1.60 24.82 5.22
C GLU A 46 1.20 23.33 5.14
N LEU A 47 0.13 23.03 4.40
CA LEU A 47 -0.40 21.68 4.18
C LEU A 47 -0.02 21.18 2.78
N LEU A 48 0.88 20.20 2.72
CA LEU A 48 1.30 19.53 1.49
C LEU A 48 0.40 18.34 1.17
N ALA A 49 -0.01 18.20 -0.10
CA ALA A 49 -0.73 17.04 -0.60
C ALA A 49 -0.61 16.91 -2.12
N GLN A 50 -1.03 15.76 -2.65
CA GLN A 50 -1.23 15.60 -4.09
C GLN A 50 -2.58 16.16 -4.53
N SER A 51 -2.65 16.63 -5.77
CA SER A 51 -3.88 17.20 -6.37
C SER A 51 -5.03 16.18 -6.41
N SER A 52 -4.72 14.88 -6.47
CA SER A 52 -5.71 13.80 -6.35
C SER A 52 -6.48 13.80 -5.01
N SER A 53 -5.95 14.45 -3.97
CA SER A 53 -6.55 14.55 -2.65
C SER A 53 -7.14 15.93 -2.36
N GLU A 54 -7.38 16.75 -3.39
CA GLU A 54 -7.83 18.14 -3.25
C GLU A 54 -9.10 18.28 -2.40
N ASN A 55 -10.09 17.40 -2.60
CA ASN A 55 -11.32 17.41 -1.80
C ASN A 55 -11.04 17.19 -0.31
N ASP A 56 -10.21 16.19 0.03
CA ASP A 56 -9.87 15.88 1.42
C ASP A 56 -9.13 17.05 2.07
N VAL A 57 -8.15 17.66 1.39
CA VAL A 57 -7.40 18.79 1.98
C VAL A 57 -8.17 20.09 2.04
N ASN A 58 -9.14 20.32 1.14
CA ASN A 58 -10.02 21.48 1.25
C ASN A 58 -10.92 21.36 2.49
N ILE A 59 -11.44 20.17 2.79
CA ILE A 59 -12.21 19.93 4.04
C ILE A 59 -11.31 20.18 5.26
N ILE A 60 -10.09 19.65 5.26
CA ILE A 60 -9.12 19.86 6.35
C ILE A 60 -8.77 21.34 6.51
N ARG A 61 -8.49 22.03 5.41
CA ARG A 61 -8.21 23.48 5.38
C ARG A 61 -9.33 24.25 6.03
N ASP A 62 -10.58 23.99 5.64
CA ASP A 62 -11.74 24.72 6.14
C ASP A 62 -11.96 24.47 7.64
N GLN A 63 -11.73 23.23 8.11
CA GLN A 63 -11.77 22.88 9.54
C GLN A 63 -10.67 23.59 10.34
N LEU A 64 -9.45 23.67 9.82
CA LEU A 64 -8.34 24.40 10.46
C LEU A 64 -8.59 25.91 10.44
N THR A 65 -9.04 26.48 9.31
CA THR A 65 -9.34 27.90 9.21
C THR A 65 -10.43 28.34 10.19
N LYS A 66 -11.48 27.54 10.34
CA LYS A 66 -12.52 27.76 11.37
C LYS A 66 -11.96 27.78 12.80
N ASN A 67 -10.85 27.11 13.03
CA ASN A 67 -10.21 26.95 14.34
C ASN A 67 -8.99 27.87 14.55
N GLY A 68 -8.81 28.91 13.73
CA GLY A 68 -7.80 29.95 13.97
C GLY A 68 -6.47 29.75 13.24
N PHE A 69 -6.42 28.89 12.23
CA PHE A 69 -5.25 28.70 11.38
C PHE A 69 -5.37 29.45 10.04
N ASN A 70 -4.26 29.98 9.55
CA ASN A 70 -4.14 30.42 8.16
C ASN A 70 -3.43 29.33 7.36
N VAL A 71 -4.17 28.59 6.54
CA VAL A 71 -3.65 27.39 5.87
C VAL A 71 -3.24 27.70 4.44
N LYS A 72 -1.94 27.51 4.15
CA LYS A 72 -1.39 27.52 2.80
C LYS A 72 -1.40 26.10 2.24
N LEU A 73 -2.20 25.86 1.20
CA LEU A 73 -2.16 24.60 0.47
C LEU A 73 -0.95 24.55 -0.46
N ASN A 74 -0.16 23.50 -0.36
CA ASN A 74 0.93 23.16 -1.26
C ASN A 74 0.51 21.90 -2.04
N LEU A 75 -0.25 22.08 -3.13
CA LEU A 75 -0.75 20.99 -3.96
C LEU A 75 0.26 20.64 -5.06
N GLN A 76 0.63 19.37 -5.13
CA GLN A 76 1.57 18.85 -6.14
C GLN A 76 0.82 18.03 -7.19
N PRO A 77 1.15 18.17 -8.48
CA PRO A 77 0.42 17.50 -9.56
C PRO A 77 0.70 15.99 -9.63
N ASP A 78 1.85 15.53 -9.13
CA ASP A 78 2.30 14.14 -9.24
C ASP A 78 3.09 13.71 -8.00
N TYR A 79 3.37 12.40 -7.90
CA TYR A 79 4.05 11.81 -6.75
C TYR A 79 5.53 12.24 -6.64
N GLY A 80 6.23 12.44 -7.76
CA GLY A 80 7.64 12.84 -7.76
C GLY A 80 7.83 14.27 -7.27
N SER A 81 6.99 15.20 -7.72
CA SER A 81 6.98 16.58 -7.21
C SER A 81 6.54 16.66 -5.76
N TYR A 82 5.51 15.89 -5.37
CA TYR A 82 5.11 15.70 -3.97
C TYR A 82 6.26 15.25 -3.08
N LYS A 83 6.96 14.18 -3.49
CA LYS A 83 8.07 13.63 -2.72
C LYS A 83 9.24 14.61 -2.62
N SER A 84 9.53 15.34 -3.70
CA SER A 84 10.57 16.39 -3.71
C SER A 84 10.28 17.51 -2.69
N GLN A 85 9.02 17.97 -2.58
CA GLN A 85 8.64 18.96 -1.56
C GLN A 85 8.71 18.39 -0.14
N GLN A 86 8.36 17.11 0.02
CA GLN A 86 8.46 16.41 1.29
C GLN A 86 9.93 16.27 1.73
N ASP A 87 10.82 15.87 0.83
CA ASP A 87 12.25 15.70 1.14
C ASP A 87 12.94 17.04 1.39
N ALA A 88 12.50 18.11 0.73
CA ALA A 88 12.94 19.48 0.99
C ALA A 88 12.44 20.05 2.34
N GLY A 89 11.46 19.40 2.99
CA GLY A 89 10.87 19.90 4.25
C GLY A 89 9.92 21.08 4.08
N ASN A 90 9.42 21.33 2.86
CA ASN A 90 8.58 22.50 2.51
C ASN A 90 7.10 22.31 2.90
N TYR A 91 6.86 21.85 4.13
CA TYR A 91 5.54 21.67 4.73
C TYR A 91 5.61 21.70 6.25
N ASP A 92 4.50 22.05 6.90
CA ASP A 92 4.29 21.83 8.33
C ASP A 92 3.51 20.53 8.55
N ILE A 93 2.51 20.29 7.71
CA ILE A 93 1.68 19.09 7.73
C ILE A 93 1.64 18.52 6.32
N VAL A 94 1.68 17.20 6.18
CA VAL A 94 1.47 16.52 4.91
C VAL A 94 0.32 15.53 5.02
N LEU A 95 -0.60 15.55 4.05
CA LEU A 95 -1.58 14.49 3.89
C LEU A 95 -0.89 13.29 3.25
N SER A 96 -0.77 12.22 4.02
CA SER A 96 -0.23 10.93 3.58
C SER A 96 -1.31 9.87 3.65
N SER A 97 -1.00 8.70 3.09
CA SER A 97 -1.82 7.50 3.24
C SER A 97 -0.93 6.27 3.35
N TRP A 98 -1.46 5.24 4.01
CA TRP A 98 -0.84 3.93 4.12
C TRP A 98 -1.87 2.87 3.78
N THR A 99 -1.43 1.81 3.09
CA THR A 99 -2.28 0.66 2.78
C THR A 99 -1.59 -0.60 3.22
N THR A 100 -2.29 -1.41 4.01
CA THR A 100 -1.78 -2.71 4.43
C THR A 100 -2.18 -3.78 3.44
N VAL A 101 -1.22 -4.19 2.61
CA VAL A 101 -1.45 -5.14 1.50
C VAL A 101 -1.76 -6.57 1.95
N THR A 102 -1.31 -6.96 3.15
CA THR A 102 -1.43 -8.33 3.68
C THR A 102 -2.51 -8.46 4.76
N GLY A 103 -3.17 -7.36 5.11
CA GLY A 103 -4.15 -7.31 6.21
C GLY A 103 -3.56 -7.46 7.62
N ASN A 104 -2.24 -7.58 7.75
CA ASN A 104 -1.57 -7.78 9.04
C ASN A 104 -1.32 -6.46 9.79
N PRO A 105 -1.76 -6.30 11.05
CA PRO A 105 -1.50 -5.11 11.85
C PRO A 105 -0.02 -4.75 12.05
N ASP A 106 0.89 -5.73 12.16
CA ASP A 106 2.34 -5.48 12.30
C ASP A 106 2.88 -4.70 11.08
N TYR A 107 2.36 -4.98 9.88
CA TYR A 107 2.72 -4.26 8.66
C TYR A 107 2.34 -2.77 8.74
N ALA A 108 1.25 -2.43 9.43
CA ALA A 108 0.78 -1.05 9.58
C ALA A 108 1.59 -0.24 10.61
N VAL A 109 2.55 -0.85 11.30
CA VAL A 109 3.35 -0.21 12.35
C VAL A 109 4.86 -0.38 12.15
N ARG A 110 5.35 -1.54 11.67
CA ARG A 110 6.78 -1.85 11.59
C ARG A 110 7.54 -0.84 10.72
N SER A 111 7.15 -0.70 9.45
CA SER A 111 7.85 0.23 8.55
C SER A 111 7.66 1.70 8.91
N LEU A 112 6.59 2.05 9.64
CA LEU A 112 6.20 3.43 9.95
C LEU A 112 6.74 3.94 11.29
N PHE A 113 6.88 3.08 12.29
CA PHE A 113 7.13 3.49 13.68
C PHE A 113 8.29 2.75 14.37
N LYS A 114 8.71 1.58 13.87
CA LYS A 114 9.87 0.89 14.44
C LYS A 114 11.14 1.69 14.18
N THR A 115 12.04 1.76 15.15
CA THR A 115 13.36 2.39 14.97
C THR A 115 14.09 1.74 13.80
N GLY A 116 14.50 2.54 12.80
CA GLY A 116 15.17 2.04 11.60
C GLY A 116 14.25 1.43 10.53
N GLY A 117 12.93 1.49 10.70
CA GLY A 117 11.97 1.10 9.66
C GLY A 117 12.02 2.01 8.43
N ASP A 118 11.64 1.48 7.26
CA ASP A 118 11.81 2.12 5.94
C ASP A 118 11.24 3.55 5.84
N TYR A 119 10.20 3.85 6.62
CA TYR A 119 9.49 5.14 6.63
C TYR A 119 9.42 5.75 8.04
N SER A 120 10.14 5.19 9.01
CA SER A 120 10.12 5.66 10.40
C SER A 120 11.08 6.81 10.60
N ILE A 121 10.59 7.87 11.23
CA ILE A 121 11.40 8.98 11.77
C ILE A 121 11.43 8.98 13.29
N LEU A 122 10.90 7.92 13.91
CA LEU A 122 10.81 7.73 15.35
C LEU A 122 11.96 6.83 15.84
N ALA A 123 12.39 7.07 17.07
CA ALA A 123 13.28 6.19 17.81
C ALA A 123 12.79 6.13 19.26
N ASP A 124 12.07 5.07 19.59
CA ASP A 124 11.40 4.90 20.90
C ASP A 124 11.43 3.42 21.31
N GLU A 125 12.15 3.12 22.39
CA GLU A 125 12.38 1.75 22.85
C GLU A 125 11.10 1.06 23.36
N GLU A 126 10.14 1.81 23.88
CA GLU A 126 8.88 1.25 24.37
C GLU A 126 7.97 0.88 23.19
N ILE A 127 7.92 1.74 22.16
CA ILE A 127 7.20 1.46 20.91
C ILE A 127 7.81 0.25 20.21
N ASP A 128 9.14 0.18 20.10
CA ASP A 128 9.84 -0.96 19.46
C ASP A 128 9.50 -2.28 20.16
N LYS A 129 9.55 -2.29 21.49
CA LYS A 129 9.19 -3.46 22.30
C LYS A 129 7.75 -3.90 22.08
N LEU A 130 6.81 -2.95 22.00
CA LEU A 130 5.41 -3.24 21.76
C LEU A 130 5.15 -3.80 20.36
N ILE A 131 5.84 -3.27 19.34
CA ILE A 131 5.76 -3.78 17.96
C ILE A 131 6.29 -5.22 17.91
N ASP A 132 7.47 -5.48 18.47
CA ASP A 132 8.05 -6.83 18.46
C ASP A 132 7.19 -7.81 19.26
N GLN A 133 6.70 -7.40 20.43
CA GLN A 133 5.78 -8.24 21.20
C GLN A 133 4.49 -8.54 20.41
N ALA A 134 3.89 -7.54 19.74
CA ALA A 134 2.66 -7.73 18.97
C ALA A 134 2.87 -8.65 17.76
N ALA A 135 4.03 -8.60 17.11
CA ALA A 135 4.37 -9.44 15.97
C ALA A 135 4.40 -10.95 16.31
N THR A 136 4.60 -11.28 17.59
CA THR A 136 4.54 -12.66 18.11
C THR A 136 3.12 -13.15 18.43
N GLN A 137 2.09 -12.28 18.33
CA GLN A 137 0.70 -12.58 18.72
C GLN A 137 -0.19 -12.96 17.53
N THR A 138 -1.29 -13.67 17.80
CA THR A 138 -2.23 -14.18 16.79
C THR A 138 -3.39 -13.19 16.50
N PRO A 139 -3.90 -13.08 15.25
CA PRO A 139 -4.96 -12.14 14.87
C PRO A 139 -6.37 -12.70 15.10
N ASP A 140 -7.11 -12.11 16.03
CA ASP A 140 -8.15 -12.84 16.73
C ASP A 140 -9.62 -12.58 16.27
N GLU A 141 -9.86 -12.52 14.95
CA GLU A 141 -11.22 -12.57 14.32
C GLU A 141 -11.37 -13.56 13.13
N TYR A 142 -10.34 -14.32 12.81
CA TYR A 142 -10.44 -15.53 11.97
C TYR A 142 -9.73 -16.72 12.64
N LYS A 143 -9.80 -16.72 13.99
CA LYS A 143 -8.98 -17.53 14.89
C LYS A 143 -8.85 -18.95 14.43
N ASP A 144 -9.92 -19.74 14.34
CA ASP A 144 -9.72 -21.19 14.27
C ASP A 144 -9.10 -21.68 12.95
N THR A 145 -9.30 -20.96 11.83
CA THR A 145 -8.71 -21.35 10.53
C THR A 145 -7.29 -20.79 10.37
N TYR A 146 -7.08 -19.51 10.70
CA TYR A 146 -5.72 -18.96 10.70
C TYR A 146 -4.87 -19.56 11.80
N LYS A 147 -5.41 -19.87 12.97
CA LYS A 147 -4.75 -20.63 14.02
C LYS A 147 -4.46 -22.06 13.60
N GLN A 148 -5.30 -22.77 12.84
CA GLN A 148 -4.92 -24.10 12.33
C GLN A 148 -3.81 -24.03 11.27
N LEU A 149 -3.78 -22.96 10.48
CA LEU A 149 -2.73 -22.70 9.50
C LEU A 149 -1.43 -22.24 10.19
N GLU A 150 -1.53 -21.28 11.10
CA GLU A 150 -0.46 -20.72 11.93
C GLU A 150 0.04 -21.77 12.93
N ASP A 151 -0.77 -22.49 13.72
CA ASP A 151 -0.33 -23.61 14.59
C ASP A 151 0.39 -24.74 13.80
N ARG A 152 0.19 -24.80 12.47
CA ARG A 152 0.93 -25.69 11.57
C ARG A 152 2.23 -25.06 11.03
N LEU A 153 2.32 -23.73 11.01
CA LEU A 153 3.44 -22.91 10.50
C LEU A 153 4.29 -22.26 11.61
N VAL A 154 3.82 -22.25 12.86
CA VAL A 154 4.44 -21.63 14.02
C VAL A 154 5.56 -22.55 14.48
N THR A 155 6.71 -22.36 13.85
CA THR A 155 8.02 -22.56 14.48
C THR A 155 8.95 -21.50 13.90
N ASP A 156 10.14 -21.33 14.47
CA ASP A 156 11.21 -20.52 13.88
C ASP A 156 11.59 -20.98 12.46
N GLN A 157 10.95 -22.01 11.90
CA GLN A 157 11.26 -22.65 10.63
C GLN A 157 9.97 -22.90 9.81
N ALA A 158 9.93 -22.41 8.58
CA ALA A 158 8.86 -22.69 7.62
C ALA A 158 9.41 -23.47 6.41
N TYR A 159 8.74 -24.55 6.02
CA TYR A 159 9.15 -25.39 4.89
C TYR A 159 8.25 -25.13 3.68
N ILE A 160 8.85 -24.83 2.52
CA ILE A 160 8.18 -24.47 1.27
C ILE A 160 8.62 -25.44 0.18
N ALA A 161 7.68 -26.07 -0.52
CA ALA A 161 7.95 -26.83 -1.73
C ALA A 161 7.62 -25.97 -2.96
N PRO A 162 8.61 -25.53 -3.78
CA PRO A 162 8.34 -24.82 -5.01
C PRO A 162 7.50 -25.67 -5.97
N LEU A 163 6.56 -25.02 -6.66
CA LEU A 163 5.72 -25.67 -7.66
C LEU A 163 6.54 -26.04 -8.91
N ASP A 164 6.25 -27.20 -9.50
CA ASP A 164 7.01 -27.75 -10.62
C ASP A 164 6.48 -27.38 -12.00
N ASP A 165 5.31 -26.77 -12.03
CA ASP A 165 4.58 -26.37 -13.22
C ASP A 165 4.70 -24.87 -13.52
N ILE A 166 5.68 -24.19 -12.92
CA ILE A 166 5.95 -22.76 -13.14
C ILE A 166 7.31 -22.55 -13.82
N ASN A 167 7.26 -21.96 -15.00
CA ASN A 167 8.41 -21.40 -15.69
C ASN A 167 8.34 -19.87 -15.75
N PHE A 168 9.51 -19.24 -15.80
CA PHE A 168 9.61 -17.81 -16.12
C PHE A 168 9.16 -17.55 -17.55
N ALA A 169 8.35 -16.51 -17.76
CA ALA A 169 8.09 -15.95 -19.07
C ALA A 169 8.96 -14.73 -19.34
N LYS A 170 9.23 -14.48 -20.61
CA LYS A 170 9.84 -13.23 -21.10
C LYS A 170 9.02 -12.65 -22.26
N ILE A 171 9.30 -11.40 -22.60
CA ILE A 171 8.76 -10.76 -23.79
C ILE A 171 9.75 -10.89 -24.93
N GLU A 172 9.33 -11.52 -26.02
CA GLU A 172 10.11 -11.64 -27.25
C GLU A 172 9.20 -11.37 -28.46
N ASN A 173 9.64 -10.53 -29.39
CA ASN A 173 8.86 -10.17 -30.58
C ASN A 173 7.42 -9.71 -30.24
N LYS A 174 7.28 -8.91 -29.18
CA LYS A 174 5.99 -8.39 -28.67
C LYS A 174 5.00 -9.49 -28.23
N LYS A 175 5.49 -10.67 -27.83
CA LYS A 175 4.69 -11.76 -27.29
C LYS A 175 5.32 -12.28 -25.99
N ALA A 176 4.49 -12.75 -25.07
CA ALA A 176 4.97 -13.54 -23.95
C ALA A 176 5.33 -14.95 -24.44
N ILE A 177 6.53 -15.41 -24.09
CA ILE A 177 6.98 -16.76 -24.37
C ILE A 177 7.51 -17.41 -23.10
N ASP A 178 7.34 -18.73 -23.01
CA ASP A 178 7.94 -19.56 -21.96
C ASP A 178 9.44 -19.62 -22.22
N THR A 179 10.25 -19.26 -21.22
CA THR A 179 11.71 -19.29 -21.33
C THR A 179 12.27 -20.72 -21.26
N GLY A 180 11.46 -21.68 -20.77
CA GLY A 180 11.90 -23.00 -20.38
C GLY A 180 12.68 -23.02 -19.06
N GLU A 181 12.94 -21.87 -18.45
CA GLU A 181 13.57 -21.76 -17.13
C GLU A 181 12.52 -21.97 -16.05
N ARG A 182 12.61 -23.12 -15.38
CA ARG A 182 11.79 -23.46 -14.23
C ARG A 182 12.13 -22.56 -13.03
N VAL A 183 11.11 -22.19 -12.26
CA VAL A 183 11.30 -21.62 -10.91
C VAL A 183 11.84 -22.71 -9.97
N GLY A 184 13.00 -22.47 -9.37
CA GLY A 184 13.65 -23.40 -8.47
C GLY A 184 13.90 -22.84 -7.07
N ALA A 185 14.38 -23.71 -6.18
CA ALA A 185 14.76 -23.31 -4.83
C ALA A 185 15.90 -22.27 -4.79
N ASP A 186 16.81 -22.29 -5.76
CA ASP A 186 17.85 -21.27 -5.95
C ASP A 186 17.26 -19.88 -6.21
N ASP A 187 16.20 -19.80 -7.02
CA ASP A 187 15.49 -18.55 -7.29
C ASP A 187 14.76 -18.05 -6.04
N VAL A 188 14.16 -18.97 -5.28
CA VAL A 188 13.49 -18.65 -4.01
C VAL A 188 14.47 -18.10 -2.99
N ILE A 189 15.56 -18.83 -2.72
CA ILE A 189 16.59 -18.43 -1.76
C ILE A 189 17.19 -17.07 -2.17
N PHE A 190 17.56 -16.92 -3.45
CA PHE A 190 18.08 -15.65 -3.98
C PHE A 190 17.11 -14.49 -3.77
N SER A 191 15.81 -14.71 -4.01
CA SER A 191 14.79 -13.68 -3.86
C SER A 191 14.61 -13.26 -2.40
N LEU A 192 14.58 -14.22 -1.47
CA LEU A 192 14.43 -13.94 -0.04
C LEU A 192 15.69 -13.28 0.57
N ASP A 193 16.87 -13.69 0.13
CA ASP A 193 18.13 -13.07 0.55
C ASP A 193 18.25 -11.63 0.04
N ARG A 194 17.75 -11.34 -1.16
CA ARG A 194 17.59 -9.95 -1.62
C ARG A 194 16.59 -9.19 -0.76
N ALA A 195 15.39 -9.74 -0.57
CA ALA A 195 14.28 -9.05 0.09
C ALA A 195 14.59 -8.64 1.54
N LYS A 196 15.35 -9.44 2.29
CA LYS A 196 15.73 -9.14 3.69
C LYS A 196 16.91 -8.19 3.84
N ASN A 197 17.67 -7.95 2.77
CA ASN A 197 18.94 -7.24 2.85
C ASN A 197 18.82 -5.83 2.26
N LYS A 198 18.99 -4.82 3.13
CA LYS A 198 18.95 -3.39 2.77
C LYS A 198 19.93 -3.01 1.65
N ASP A 199 21.06 -3.71 1.54
CA ASP A 199 22.15 -3.39 0.61
C ASP A 199 22.07 -4.23 -0.69
N SER A 200 21.00 -5.00 -0.90
CA SER A 200 20.89 -5.92 -2.04
C SER A 200 20.40 -5.27 -3.33
N VAL A 201 19.76 -4.10 -3.24
CA VAL A 201 19.34 -3.28 -4.38
C VAL A 201 19.50 -1.80 -4.04
N PRO A 202 19.66 -0.92 -5.06
CA PRO A 202 19.67 0.52 -4.84
C PRO A 202 18.35 0.97 -4.20
N ASP A 203 18.43 1.79 -3.15
CA ASP A 203 17.26 2.38 -2.49
C ASP A 203 16.22 1.32 -2.04
N HIS A 204 16.66 0.28 -1.32
CA HIS A 204 15.77 -0.81 -0.88
C HIS A 204 14.77 -0.33 0.19
N ARG A 205 13.55 0.07 -0.19
CA ARG A 205 12.54 0.67 0.72
C ARG A 205 11.54 -0.27 1.39
N THR A 206 11.80 -1.57 1.34
CA THR A 206 10.90 -2.60 1.89
C THR A 206 11.67 -3.72 2.59
N TYR A 207 12.93 -3.51 2.98
CA TYR A 207 13.73 -4.60 3.55
C TYR A 207 13.30 -4.88 4.99
N SER A 208 12.86 -3.84 5.71
CA SER A 208 12.41 -3.95 7.10
C SER A 208 11.21 -4.88 7.26
N LEU A 209 10.43 -5.07 6.18
CA LEU A 209 9.35 -6.04 6.14
C LEU A 209 9.85 -7.49 6.23
N HIS A 210 11.08 -7.76 5.79
CA HIS A 210 11.65 -9.10 5.65
C HIS A 210 12.85 -9.35 6.57
N GLU A 211 13.18 -8.40 7.46
CA GLU A 211 14.32 -8.50 8.38
C GLU A 211 14.19 -9.67 9.37
N HIS A 212 12.96 -10.15 9.59
CA HIS A 212 12.66 -11.33 10.39
C HIS A 212 13.15 -12.63 9.75
N ILE A 213 13.48 -12.63 8.45
CA ILE A 213 14.09 -13.77 7.77
C ILE A 213 15.55 -13.85 8.21
N LYS A 214 15.89 -14.88 9.00
CA LYS A 214 17.28 -15.17 9.36
C LYS A 214 17.99 -15.85 8.18
N GLU A 215 17.43 -16.94 7.68
CA GLU A 215 18.07 -17.80 6.68
C GLU A 215 17.04 -18.49 5.79
N ALA A 216 17.33 -18.63 4.50
CA ALA A 216 16.58 -19.48 3.58
C ALA A 216 17.55 -20.50 2.97
N GLU A 217 17.28 -21.80 3.14
CA GLU A 217 18.20 -22.86 2.74
C GLU A 217 17.45 -24.01 2.07
N LEU A 218 18.13 -24.68 1.14
CA LEU A 218 17.59 -25.89 0.52
C LEU A 218 17.74 -27.07 1.49
N VAL A 219 16.65 -27.80 1.73
CA VAL A 219 16.68 -29.07 2.45
C VAL A 219 17.19 -30.16 1.52
N THR A 220 18.28 -30.81 1.93
CA THR A 220 18.92 -31.88 1.15
C THR A 220 18.77 -33.26 1.79
N ASP A 221 18.45 -33.31 3.09
CA ASP A 221 18.24 -34.55 3.82
C ASP A 221 16.74 -34.80 4.02
N LEU A 222 16.23 -35.87 3.42
CA LEU A 222 14.83 -36.28 3.58
C LEU A 222 14.52 -36.72 5.03
N GLY A 223 15.50 -37.31 5.72
CA GLY A 223 15.35 -37.74 7.12
C GLY A 223 15.14 -36.57 8.08
N ALA A 224 15.65 -35.38 7.74
CA ALA A 224 15.37 -34.16 8.50
C ALA A 224 13.86 -33.82 8.50
N LEU A 225 13.16 -34.04 7.39
CA LEU A 225 11.70 -33.79 7.30
C LEU A 225 10.87 -34.83 8.07
N GLU A 226 11.39 -36.05 8.22
CA GLU A 226 10.73 -37.14 8.96
C GLU A 226 10.95 -37.05 10.47
N SER A 227 12.08 -36.50 10.90
CA SER A 227 12.43 -36.39 12.32
C SER A 227 11.80 -35.19 13.02
N ILE A 228 11.50 -34.12 12.28
CA ILE A 228 10.93 -32.89 12.87
C ILE A 228 9.42 -33.02 12.96
N GLN A 229 8.90 -32.89 14.19
CA GLN A 229 7.47 -32.87 14.46
C GLN A 229 6.89 -31.47 14.20
N GLN A 230 5.67 -31.43 13.68
CA GLN A 230 4.88 -30.20 13.63
C GLN A 230 4.65 -29.67 15.06
N SER A 231 4.62 -28.35 15.22
CA SER A 231 4.36 -27.69 16.51
C SER A 231 2.98 -28.02 17.07
N SER A 232 1.99 -28.28 16.21
CA SER A 232 0.68 -28.81 16.58
C SER A 232 0.71 -30.24 17.18
N GLY A 233 1.81 -30.97 17.03
CA GLY A 233 1.94 -32.38 17.41
C GLY A 233 1.23 -33.37 16.48
N SER A 234 0.69 -32.92 15.34
CA SER A 234 -0.14 -33.74 14.43
C SER A 234 0.65 -34.50 13.36
N GLY A 235 1.88 -34.90 13.64
CA GLY A 235 2.77 -35.62 12.71
C GLY A 235 4.03 -34.84 12.31
N THR A 236 4.77 -35.38 11.36
CA THR A 236 6.07 -34.87 10.89
C THR A 236 5.93 -33.71 9.89
N VAL A 237 7.00 -32.95 9.67
CA VAL A 237 7.07 -31.93 8.61
C VAL A 237 6.85 -32.56 7.23
N LYS A 238 7.40 -33.76 6.98
CA LYS A 238 7.17 -34.49 5.72
C LYS A 238 5.69 -34.77 5.50
N GLU A 239 4.99 -35.29 6.52
CA GLU A 239 3.56 -35.55 6.44
C GLU A 239 2.77 -34.28 6.17
N ALA A 240 3.18 -33.14 6.76
CA ALA A 240 2.60 -31.84 6.47
C ALA A 240 2.81 -31.44 5.00
N LEU A 241 4.04 -31.52 4.49
CA LEU A 241 4.35 -31.14 3.11
C LEU A 241 3.64 -32.02 2.09
N GLU A 242 3.38 -33.30 2.43
CA GLU A 242 2.67 -34.23 1.57
C GLU A 242 1.16 -34.00 1.49
N GLN A 243 0.57 -33.17 2.36
CA GLN A 243 -0.86 -32.90 2.31
C GLN A 243 -1.23 -32.12 1.05
N GLY A 244 -2.11 -32.70 0.23
CA GLY A 244 -2.56 -32.10 -1.02
C GLY A 244 -1.64 -32.33 -2.22
N LEU A 245 -0.50 -33.01 -2.04
CA LEU A 245 0.35 -33.40 -3.17
C LEU A 245 -0.27 -34.57 -3.94
N GLY A 246 -0.12 -34.56 -5.28
CA GLY A 246 -0.52 -35.68 -6.13
C GLY A 246 0.34 -36.92 -5.94
N THR A 247 1.64 -36.74 -5.65
CA THR A 247 2.60 -37.81 -5.38
C THR A 247 3.41 -37.46 -4.14
N LYS A 248 3.60 -38.43 -3.24
CA LYS A 248 4.40 -38.28 -2.01
C LYS A 248 5.87 -37.96 -2.29
N ILE A 249 6.55 -37.37 -1.31
CA ILE A 249 7.96 -37.02 -1.41
C ILE A 249 8.79 -38.30 -1.22
N THR A 250 9.51 -38.71 -2.26
CA THR A 250 10.41 -39.88 -2.25
C THR A 250 11.88 -39.48 -2.37
N GLU A 251 12.18 -38.31 -2.93
CA GLU A 251 13.53 -37.82 -3.14
C GLU A 251 13.55 -36.29 -3.03
N LEU A 252 14.56 -35.75 -2.34
CA LEU A 252 14.89 -34.32 -2.40
C LEU A 252 16.01 -34.12 -3.42
N VAL A 253 15.78 -33.23 -4.39
CA VAL A 253 16.75 -32.90 -5.42
C VAL A 253 17.32 -31.51 -5.20
N THR A 254 18.59 -31.31 -5.57
CA THR A 254 19.26 -30.01 -5.43
C THR A 254 19.21 -29.16 -6.70
N ASP A 255 19.23 -29.81 -7.85
CA ASP A 255 19.10 -29.17 -9.15
C ASP A 255 17.62 -29.04 -9.53
N LYS A 256 17.17 -27.81 -9.79
CA LYS A 256 15.77 -27.52 -10.18
C LYS A 256 15.35 -28.26 -11.45
N ASN A 257 16.29 -28.60 -12.33
CA ASN A 257 16.01 -29.36 -13.57
C ASN A 257 15.78 -30.86 -13.32
N LYS A 258 16.10 -31.36 -12.12
CA LYS A 258 15.82 -32.74 -11.71
C LYS A 258 14.51 -32.87 -10.94
N ALA A 259 13.88 -31.75 -10.58
CA ALA A 259 12.63 -31.74 -9.85
C ALA A 259 11.49 -32.20 -10.77
N ASN A 260 10.66 -33.08 -10.24
CA ASN A 260 9.54 -33.72 -10.92
C ASN A 260 8.57 -34.19 -9.84
N ASN A 261 7.57 -33.35 -9.53
CA ASN A 261 6.66 -33.61 -8.42
C ASN A 261 5.83 -34.86 -8.70
N ALA A 262 5.43 -35.09 -9.95
CA ALA A 262 4.72 -36.29 -10.38
C ALA A 262 5.49 -37.59 -10.09
N ALA A 263 6.83 -37.55 -10.14
CA ALA A 263 7.71 -38.67 -9.84
C ALA A 263 8.20 -38.70 -8.36
N GLY A 264 7.68 -37.85 -7.49
CA GLY A 264 8.07 -37.80 -6.07
C GLY A 264 9.40 -37.08 -5.80
N LYS A 265 9.94 -36.35 -6.79
CA LYS A 265 11.22 -35.63 -6.70
C LYS A 265 11.00 -34.14 -6.47
N TYR A 266 11.21 -33.67 -5.26
CA TYR A 266 10.88 -32.30 -4.86
C TYR A 266 12.13 -31.51 -4.48
N GLN A 267 12.02 -30.18 -4.58
CA GLN A 267 12.87 -29.28 -3.82
C GLN A 267 12.06 -28.81 -2.60
N VAL A 268 12.73 -28.65 -1.46
CA VAL A 268 12.12 -28.08 -0.26
C VAL A 268 13.06 -27.00 0.27
N VAL A 269 12.54 -25.79 0.45
CA VAL A 269 13.26 -24.67 1.06
C VAL A 269 12.80 -24.55 2.51
N LYS A 270 13.74 -24.46 3.44
CA LYS A 270 13.50 -24.14 4.84
C LYS A 270 13.86 -22.67 5.07
N LEU A 271 12.91 -21.93 5.62
CA LEU A 271 13.04 -20.55 6.01
C LEU A 271 13.14 -20.46 7.53
N THR A 272 14.24 -20.00 8.07
CA THR A 272 14.42 -19.77 9.51
C THR A 272 14.19 -18.30 9.84
N THR A 273 13.41 -18.00 10.89
CA THR A 273 13.17 -16.63 11.37
C THR A 273 14.13 -16.24 12.50
N THR A 274 14.28 -14.94 12.76
CA THR A 274 15.14 -14.42 13.86
C THR A 274 14.55 -14.67 15.24
N GLU A 275 13.22 -14.74 15.31
CA GLU A 275 12.38 -15.01 16.48
C GLU A 275 11.05 -15.65 16.03
N PRO A 276 10.23 -16.18 16.94
CA PRO A 276 8.92 -16.73 16.58
C PRO A 276 8.04 -15.68 15.88
N PHE A 277 7.80 -15.88 14.58
CA PHE A 277 7.11 -14.90 13.73
C PHE A 277 5.97 -15.56 12.94
N PRO A 278 4.81 -15.82 13.58
CA PRO A 278 3.69 -16.55 12.95
C PRO A 278 3.16 -15.88 11.68
N GLN A 279 3.44 -14.59 11.53
CA GLN A 279 3.00 -13.75 10.42
C GLN A 279 3.83 -13.90 9.14
N VAL A 280 4.89 -14.73 9.13
CA VAL A 280 5.86 -14.81 8.02
C VAL A 280 5.20 -14.99 6.65
N LEU A 281 4.17 -15.83 6.52
CA LEU A 281 3.50 -16.05 5.25
C LEU A 281 2.78 -14.81 4.71
N ASN A 282 2.22 -13.98 5.59
CA ASN A 282 1.62 -12.73 5.20
C ASN A 282 2.68 -11.83 4.58
N TYR A 283 3.87 -11.75 5.19
CA TYR A 283 4.98 -10.97 4.65
C TYR A 283 5.52 -11.50 3.33
N LEU A 284 5.60 -12.82 3.15
CA LEU A 284 6.01 -13.43 1.87
C LEU A 284 5.01 -13.17 0.73
N ALA A 285 3.76 -12.81 1.03
CA ALA A 285 2.78 -12.41 0.02
C ALA A 285 2.96 -10.97 -0.48
N HIS A 286 3.82 -10.16 0.17
CA HIS A 286 4.14 -8.82 -0.28
C HIS A 286 4.93 -8.85 -1.59
N GLN A 287 4.67 -7.92 -2.51
CA GLN A 287 5.30 -7.89 -3.84
C GLN A 287 6.85 -7.84 -3.80
N SER A 288 7.44 -7.30 -2.74
CA SER A 288 8.91 -7.26 -2.58
C SER A 288 9.55 -8.61 -2.25
N ALA A 289 8.76 -9.62 -1.85
CA ALA A 289 9.21 -11.01 -1.72
C ALA A 289 8.91 -11.85 -2.98
N GLY A 290 8.47 -11.22 -4.09
CA GLY A 290 8.19 -11.91 -5.34
C GLY A 290 9.42 -12.64 -5.91
N ILE A 291 9.22 -13.86 -6.39
CA ILE A 291 10.31 -14.72 -6.86
C ILE A 291 10.81 -14.27 -8.23
N VAL A 292 12.10 -13.93 -8.30
CA VAL A 292 12.81 -13.52 -9.52
C VAL A 292 13.77 -14.61 -9.99
N SER A 293 14.05 -14.67 -11.30
CA SER A 293 15.08 -15.56 -11.84
C SER A 293 16.45 -15.06 -11.38
N LYS A 294 17.15 -15.87 -10.58
CA LYS A 294 18.51 -15.55 -10.14
C LYS A 294 19.41 -15.27 -11.33
N LYS A 295 19.39 -16.19 -12.30
CA LYS A 295 20.19 -16.11 -13.53
C LYS A 295 19.94 -14.82 -14.30
N GLN A 296 18.67 -14.45 -14.49
CA GLN A 296 18.33 -13.24 -15.24
C GLN A 296 18.77 -11.99 -14.48
N VAL A 297 18.51 -11.91 -13.18
CA VAL A 297 18.91 -10.76 -12.36
C VAL A 297 20.43 -10.60 -12.36
N GLU A 298 21.19 -11.66 -12.14
CA GLU A 298 22.67 -11.62 -12.15
C GLU A 298 23.24 -11.23 -13.52
N SER A 299 22.53 -11.53 -14.62
CA SER A 299 22.95 -11.14 -15.96
C SER A 299 22.75 -9.66 -16.29
N ILE A 300 21.85 -8.98 -15.57
CA ILE A 300 21.50 -7.57 -15.79
C ILE A 300 22.14 -6.67 -14.74
N ASN A 301 22.08 -7.06 -13.46
CA ASN A 301 22.62 -6.30 -12.35
C ASN A 301 24.13 -6.51 -12.22
N THR A 302 24.89 -5.89 -13.12
CA THR A 302 26.36 -5.97 -13.14
C THR A 302 27.04 -4.78 -12.44
N TYR A 303 26.27 -3.86 -11.87
CA TYR A 303 26.75 -2.70 -11.13
C TYR A 303 26.97 -3.04 -9.64
N ASP A 304 27.78 -2.22 -8.96
CA ASP A 304 27.90 -2.28 -7.51
C ASP A 304 26.81 -1.43 -6.85
N VAL A 305 26.03 -2.03 -5.95
CA VAL A 305 24.88 -1.37 -5.31
C VAL A 305 25.32 -0.13 -4.53
N ALA A 306 26.50 -0.16 -3.88
CA ALA A 306 27.01 0.95 -3.08
C ALA A 306 27.41 2.18 -3.92
N SER A 307 27.66 1.99 -5.22
CA SER A 307 28.08 3.04 -6.15
C SER A 307 27.09 3.26 -7.31
N PHE A 308 25.85 2.77 -7.16
CA PHE A 308 24.79 2.90 -8.16
C PHE A 308 24.55 4.36 -8.59
N ASP A 309 24.60 4.61 -9.90
CA ASP A 309 24.31 5.89 -10.53
C ASP A 309 23.06 5.77 -11.40
N VAL A 310 21.95 6.34 -10.94
CA VAL A 310 20.64 6.32 -11.63
C VAL A 310 20.68 6.86 -13.06
N ASN A 311 21.71 7.63 -13.44
CA ASN A 311 21.86 8.18 -14.78
C ASN A 311 22.67 7.28 -15.72
N LYS A 312 23.29 6.21 -15.20
CA LYS A 312 24.18 5.31 -15.97
C LYS A 312 23.79 3.85 -15.85
N ASP A 313 23.43 3.42 -14.66
CA ASP A 313 23.16 2.03 -14.35
C ASP A 313 21.68 1.71 -14.62
N ILE A 314 21.44 0.57 -15.28
CA ILE A 314 20.09 0.09 -15.61
C ILE A 314 19.84 -1.20 -14.82
N PRO A 315 19.10 -1.13 -13.69
CA PRO A 315 18.79 -2.32 -12.93
C PRO A 315 17.76 -3.21 -13.61
N TYR A 316 17.79 -4.50 -13.27
CA TYR A 316 16.72 -5.42 -13.58
C TYR A 316 15.39 -4.88 -13.05
N GLY A 317 14.39 -4.79 -13.93
CA GLY A 317 13.09 -4.22 -13.59
C GLY A 317 12.99 -2.70 -13.73
N ASP A 318 14.02 -2.01 -14.25
CA ASP A 318 13.94 -0.57 -14.51
C ASP A 318 12.76 -0.23 -15.44
N GLN A 319 11.93 0.73 -15.01
CA GLN A 319 10.72 1.09 -15.72
C GLN A 319 10.96 1.62 -17.15
N ASN A 320 12.14 2.18 -17.44
CA ASN A 320 12.49 2.69 -18.76
C ASN A 320 12.59 1.56 -19.78
N THR A 321 13.00 0.36 -19.33
CA THR A 321 13.17 -0.82 -20.18
C THR A 321 11.84 -1.40 -20.67
N VAL A 322 10.75 -1.13 -19.95
CA VAL A 322 9.39 -1.54 -20.32
C VAL A 322 8.55 -0.40 -20.88
N THR A 323 9.06 0.83 -20.89
CA THR A 323 8.35 1.99 -21.45
C THR A 323 8.57 2.04 -22.96
N GLU A 324 7.50 2.23 -23.73
CA GLU A 324 7.56 2.39 -25.18
C GLU A 324 8.44 3.59 -25.55
N GLY A 325 9.39 3.38 -26.46
CA GLY A 325 10.32 4.43 -26.90
C GLY A 325 11.70 3.88 -27.24
N ALA A 326 12.68 4.77 -27.36
CA ALA A 326 14.05 4.43 -27.76
C ALA A 326 14.77 3.52 -26.75
N SER A 327 14.42 3.62 -25.46
CA SER A 327 15.00 2.83 -24.38
C SER A 327 14.28 1.51 -24.12
N TYR A 328 13.24 1.19 -24.90
CA TYR A 328 12.50 -0.06 -24.73
C TYR A 328 13.41 -1.26 -24.96
N ASN A 329 13.57 -2.07 -23.92
CA ASN A 329 14.37 -3.29 -23.92
C ASN A 329 13.89 -4.19 -22.76
N ASN A 330 12.70 -4.78 -22.90
CA ASN A 330 12.09 -5.53 -21.81
C ASN A 330 12.95 -6.75 -21.41
N THR A 331 13.58 -6.68 -20.24
CA THR A 331 14.47 -7.72 -19.68
C THR A 331 13.79 -8.60 -18.63
N LEU A 332 12.48 -8.44 -18.42
CA LEU A 332 11.76 -9.11 -17.34
C LEU A 332 11.65 -10.62 -17.57
N TYR A 333 11.94 -11.38 -16.52
CA TYR A 333 11.59 -12.79 -16.36
C TYR A 333 10.56 -12.89 -15.23
N ALA A 334 9.31 -13.18 -15.59
CA ALA A 334 8.18 -13.20 -14.65
C ALA A 334 7.71 -14.63 -14.37
N SER A 335 7.59 -14.98 -13.09
CA SER A 335 7.08 -16.27 -12.59
C SER A 335 5.57 -16.26 -12.29
N GLY A 336 4.93 -15.08 -12.34
CA GLY A 336 3.50 -14.90 -12.11
C GLY A 336 2.62 -15.24 -13.32
N PRO A 337 1.28 -15.14 -13.18
CA PRO A 337 0.33 -15.48 -14.24
C PRO A 337 0.36 -14.53 -15.44
N TYR A 338 0.90 -13.32 -15.28
CA TYR A 338 1.03 -12.33 -16.35
C TYR A 338 2.41 -11.67 -16.31
N ILE A 339 2.85 -11.17 -17.46
CA ILE A 339 4.07 -10.39 -17.64
C ILE A 339 3.74 -9.05 -18.28
N LEU A 340 4.31 -7.96 -17.76
CA LEU A 340 4.22 -6.64 -18.39
C LEU A 340 4.96 -6.66 -19.73
N ALA A 341 4.23 -6.46 -20.81
CA ALA A 341 4.76 -6.39 -22.16
C ALA A 341 5.43 -5.05 -22.41
N TYR A 342 4.67 -3.98 -22.19
CA TYR A 342 5.15 -2.60 -22.28
C TYR A 342 4.18 -1.67 -21.55
N LYS A 343 4.62 -0.45 -21.28
CA LYS A 343 3.77 0.67 -20.87
C LYS A 343 4.04 1.90 -21.73
N ASN A 344 3.06 2.76 -21.87
CA ASN A 344 3.20 4.12 -22.40
C ASN A 344 2.42 5.10 -21.52
N ASP A 345 2.21 6.33 -21.98
CA ASP A 345 1.51 7.35 -21.20
C ASP A 345 0.01 7.04 -20.98
N TYR A 346 -0.56 6.11 -21.75
CA TYR A 346 -1.99 5.81 -21.73
C TYR A 346 -2.31 4.48 -21.07
N GLU A 347 -1.43 3.48 -21.15
CA GLU A 347 -1.69 2.15 -20.59
C GLU A 347 -0.45 1.31 -20.31
N GLY A 348 -0.63 0.31 -19.45
CA GLY A 348 0.24 -0.86 -19.34
C GLY A 348 -0.42 -2.09 -19.96
N VAL A 349 0.28 -2.80 -20.83
CA VAL A 349 -0.22 -4.02 -21.49
C VAL A 349 0.48 -5.24 -20.91
N PHE A 350 -0.30 -6.19 -20.42
CA PHE A 350 0.18 -7.43 -19.82
C PHE A 350 -0.29 -8.62 -20.65
N TYR A 351 0.60 -9.58 -20.88
CA TYR A 351 0.26 -10.85 -21.53
C TYR A 351 0.27 -11.99 -20.53
N GLN A 352 -0.58 -12.98 -20.77
CA GLN A 352 -0.55 -14.22 -19.99
C GLN A 352 0.84 -14.87 -20.04
N ASN A 353 1.31 -15.39 -18.92
CA ASN A 353 2.52 -16.21 -18.86
C ASN A 353 2.20 -17.63 -19.35
N PRO A 354 2.71 -18.06 -20.53
CA PRO A 354 2.45 -19.40 -21.06
C PRO A 354 3.11 -20.54 -20.26
N GLY A 355 4.07 -20.22 -19.39
CA GLY A 355 4.75 -21.12 -18.47
C GLY A 355 4.12 -21.19 -17.07
N TYR A 356 3.05 -20.42 -16.79
CA TYR A 356 2.41 -20.42 -15.48
C TYR A 356 1.37 -21.54 -15.36
N ARG A 357 1.68 -22.56 -14.54
CA ARG A 357 0.77 -23.65 -14.15
C ARG A 357 0.05 -24.28 -15.34
N LYS A 358 0.82 -24.52 -16.41
CA LYS A 358 0.33 -24.86 -17.75
C LYS A 358 -0.54 -26.11 -17.70
N GLY A 359 -1.74 -26.01 -18.27
CA GLY A 359 -2.70 -27.13 -18.34
C GLY A 359 -3.50 -27.38 -17.06
N SER A 360 -3.26 -26.62 -15.99
CA SER A 360 -4.08 -26.66 -14.78
C SER A 360 -5.28 -25.71 -14.87
N GLU A 361 -6.23 -25.85 -13.95
CA GLU A 361 -7.35 -24.90 -13.81
C GLU A 361 -6.94 -23.48 -13.41
N TYR A 362 -5.71 -23.32 -12.91
CA TYR A 362 -5.14 -22.05 -12.45
C TYR A 362 -4.36 -21.31 -13.54
N ALA A 363 -4.21 -21.91 -14.74
CA ALA A 363 -3.65 -21.20 -15.88
C ALA A 363 -4.52 -19.96 -16.21
N PRO A 364 -3.91 -18.80 -16.52
CA PRO A 364 -4.66 -17.60 -16.87
C PRO A 364 -5.57 -17.84 -18.08
N LYS A 365 -6.84 -17.44 -17.95
CA LYS A 365 -7.85 -17.59 -19.03
C LYS A 365 -7.97 -16.36 -19.92
N ILE A 366 -7.47 -15.21 -19.45
CA ILE A 366 -7.46 -13.95 -20.19
C ILE A 366 -6.09 -13.84 -20.86
N SER A 367 -6.04 -13.70 -22.17
CA SER A 367 -4.77 -13.67 -22.90
C SER A 367 -3.99 -12.36 -22.70
N GLN A 368 -4.72 -11.26 -22.47
CA GLN A 368 -4.17 -9.92 -22.37
C GLN A 368 -4.99 -9.08 -21.39
N VAL A 369 -4.29 -8.35 -20.53
CA VAL A 369 -4.87 -7.37 -19.60
C VAL A 369 -4.29 -6.00 -19.92
N ASN A 370 -5.17 -5.02 -20.17
CA ASN A 370 -4.79 -3.63 -20.36
C ASN A 370 -5.17 -2.82 -19.13
N VAL A 371 -4.20 -2.13 -18.56
CA VAL A 371 -4.40 -1.19 -17.45
C VAL A 371 -4.36 0.22 -18.03
N ARG A 372 -5.52 0.85 -18.21
CA ARG A 372 -5.66 2.20 -18.76
C ARG A 372 -5.42 3.26 -17.68
N PHE A 373 -4.63 4.29 -18.00
CA PHE A 373 -4.32 5.40 -17.11
C PHE A 373 -5.29 6.56 -17.37
N ILE A 374 -6.41 6.58 -16.64
CA ILE A 374 -7.44 7.62 -16.73
C ILE A 374 -7.51 8.34 -15.38
N SER A 375 -6.95 9.55 -15.31
CA SER A 375 -6.83 10.30 -14.05
C SER A 375 -8.13 10.95 -13.59
N ASP A 376 -8.95 11.43 -14.54
CA ASP A 376 -10.23 12.05 -14.24
C ASP A 376 -11.32 11.00 -13.96
N ALA A 377 -11.97 11.10 -12.81
CA ALA A 377 -12.93 10.10 -12.36
C ALA A 377 -14.21 10.05 -13.22
N ASP A 378 -14.65 11.19 -13.76
CA ASP A 378 -15.83 11.24 -14.63
C ASP A 378 -15.54 10.64 -16.00
N SER A 379 -14.33 10.85 -16.52
CA SER A 379 -13.82 10.20 -17.72
C SER A 379 -13.69 8.69 -17.52
N ALA A 380 -13.15 8.23 -16.39
CA ALA A 380 -13.03 6.80 -16.08
C ALA A 380 -14.40 6.11 -15.93
N LEU A 381 -15.36 6.78 -15.28
CA LEU A 381 -16.73 6.27 -15.19
C LEU A 381 -17.42 6.22 -16.56
N SER A 382 -17.17 7.20 -17.43
CA SER A 382 -17.69 7.21 -18.80
C SER A 382 -17.08 6.09 -19.66
N ALA A 383 -15.78 5.83 -19.50
CA ALA A 383 -15.10 4.69 -20.13
C ALA A 383 -15.71 3.35 -19.68
N LEU A 384 -16.04 3.21 -18.40
CA LEU A 384 -16.71 2.00 -17.88
C LEU A 384 -18.11 1.85 -18.48
N ARG A 385 -18.92 2.91 -18.51
CA ARG A 385 -20.30 2.89 -19.02
C ARG A 385 -20.38 2.63 -20.53
N SER A 386 -19.34 3.02 -21.27
CA SER A 386 -19.19 2.75 -22.71
C SER A 386 -18.52 1.41 -23.02
N SER A 387 -18.11 0.64 -21.99
CA SER A 387 -17.38 -0.62 -22.10
C SER A 387 -15.99 -0.49 -22.75
N GLU A 388 -15.38 0.70 -22.72
CA GLU A 388 -13.95 0.89 -23.04
C GLU A 388 -13.06 0.20 -21.99
N ILE A 389 -13.48 0.24 -20.72
CA ILE A 389 -12.88 -0.55 -19.63
C ILE A 389 -13.92 -1.48 -19.02
N HIS A 390 -13.45 -2.60 -18.48
CA HIS A 390 -14.31 -3.63 -17.88
C HIS A 390 -14.35 -3.54 -16.35
N LEU A 391 -13.35 -2.91 -15.75
CA LEU A 391 -13.19 -2.77 -14.30
C LEU A 391 -12.66 -1.37 -14.01
N TYR A 392 -13.33 -0.66 -13.11
CA TYR A 392 -12.86 0.61 -12.57
C TYR A 392 -12.60 0.43 -11.08
N TYR A 393 -11.32 0.24 -10.73
CA TYR A 393 -10.89 0.15 -9.35
C TYR A 393 -10.74 1.55 -8.75
N GLY A 394 -11.17 1.75 -7.50
CA GLY A 394 -11.07 3.05 -6.83
C GLY A 394 -12.09 4.09 -7.30
N VAL A 395 -13.32 3.67 -7.59
CA VAL A 395 -14.43 4.61 -7.86
C VAL A 395 -14.61 5.57 -6.68
N PRO A 396 -14.67 6.89 -6.89
CA PRO A 396 -14.99 7.83 -5.82
C PRO A 396 -16.37 7.55 -5.20
N GLU A 397 -16.46 7.61 -3.88
CA GLU A 397 -17.68 7.26 -3.15
C GLU A 397 -18.86 8.18 -3.51
N THR A 398 -18.57 9.39 -3.97
CA THR A 398 -19.57 10.35 -4.45
C THR A 398 -20.30 9.88 -5.72
N LYS A 399 -19.73 8.90 -6.45
CA LYS A 399 -20.28 8.34 -7.70
C LYS A 399 -21.03 7.02 -7.50
N TYR A 400 -21.07 6.46 -6.29
CA TYR A 400 -21.72 5.17 -6.01
C TYR A 400 -23.18 5.12 -6.44
N ASP A 401 -23.95 6.18 -6.21
CA ASP A 401 -25.37 6.23 -6.58
C ASP A 401 -25.57 6.18 -8.11
N ILE A 402 -24.65 6.77 -8.87
CA ILE A 402 -24.67 6.73 -10.34
C ILE A 402 -24.47 5.29 -10.82
N ILE A 403 -23.51 4.57 -10.22
CA ILE A 403 -23.24 3.16 -10.56
C ILE A 403 -24.41 2.27 -10.18
N LYS A 404 -24.93 2.41 -8.95
CA LYS A 404 -26.07 1.61 -8.47
C LYS A 404 -27.34 1.84 -9.30
N GLY A 405 -27.48 3.03 -9.90
CA GLY A 405 -28.60 3.37 -10.79
C GLY A 405 -28.43 2.94 -12.24
N ASP A 406 -27.25 2.50 -12.67
CA ASP A 406 -26.98 2.07 -14.05
C ASP A 406 -27.12 0.54 -14.16
N SER A 407 -28.10 0.07 -14.94
CA SER A 407 -28.41 -1.37 -15.07
C SER A 407 -27.30 -2.22 -15.70
N LYS A 408 -26.27 -1.60 -16.28
CA LYS A 408 -25.12 -2.30 -16.87
C LYS A 408 -23.96 -2.48 -15.90
N LEU A 409 -24.00 -1.80 -14.75
CA LEU A 409 -22.90 -1.75 -13.82
C LEU A 409 -23.24 -2.46 -12.51
N GLN A 410 -22.22 -2.94 -11.84
CA GLN A 410 -22.31 -3.49 -10.49
C GLN A 410 -21.21 -2.87 -9.63
N LEU A 411 -21.61 -2.32 -8.48
CA LEU A 411 -20.67 -1.88 -7.47
C LEU A 411 -20.30 -3.06 -6.58
N GLN A 412 -19.00 -3.34 -6.44
CA GLN A 412 -18.46 -4.18 -5.39
C GLN A 412 -17.66 -3.31 -4.43
N SER A 413 -17.91 -3.46 -3.13
CA SER A 413 -17.26 -2.68 -2.08
C SER A 413 -16.94 -3.54 -0.88
N ILE A 414 -15.73 -3.38 -0.35
CA ILE A 414 -15.29 -3.96 0.92
C ILE A 414 -14.65 -2.85 1.77
N PRO A 415 -14.63 -2.97 3.11
CA PRO A 415 -13.79 -2.13 3.95
C PRO A 415 -12.34 -2.17 3.45
N SER A 416 -11.73 -0.99 3.30
CA SER A 416 -10.35 -0.87 2.84
C SER A 416 -9.38 -1.10 3.98
N ASN A 417 -8.22 -1.71 3.69
CA ASN A 417 -7.06 -1.75 4.59
C ASN A 417 -6.20 -0.48 4.52
N ALA A 418 -6.68 0.55 3.82
CA ALA A 418 -6.01 1.83 3.67
C ALA A 418 -6.52 2.89 4.65
N VAL A 419 -5.64 3.81 5.02
CA VAL A 419 -5.93 4.96 5.88
C VAL A 419 -5.20 6.18 5.38
N SER A 420 -5.90 7.31 5.32
CA SER A 420 -5.30 8.62 5.11
C SER A 420 -5.10 9.32 6.44
N TYR A 421 -3.96 9.97 6.62
CA TYR A 421 -3.57 10.63 7.88
C TYR A 421 -2.69 11.84 7.62
N LEU A 422 -2.65 12.74 8.60
CA LEU A 422 -1.78 13.91 8.59
C LEU A 422 -0.48 13.58 9.32
N LEU A 423 0.66 13.82 8.68
CA LEU A 423 1.98 13.76 9.31
C LEU A 423 2.49 15.17 9.57
N PHE A 424 3.00 15.40 10.78
CA PHE A 424 3.71 16.64 11.10
C PHE A 424 5.17 16.52 10.67
N ASN A 425 5.69 17.60 10.07
CA ASN A 425 7.12 17.73 9.88
C ASN A 425 7.82 17.93 11.24
N THR A 426 8.46 16.88 11.75
CA THR A 426 9.18 16.92 13.04
C THR A 426 10.62 17.43 12.92
N ALA A 427 11.04 17.88 11.73
CA ALA A 427 12.36 18.44 11.49
C ALA A 427 12.26 19.93 11.11
N ASN A 428 12.98 20.79 11.82
CA ASN A 428 13.23 22.19 11.45
C ASN A 428 11.98 23.10 11.22
N ARG A 429 10.80 22.72 11.72
CA ARG A 429 9.56 23.51 11.66
C ARG A 429 9.01 23.83 13.04
N GLU A 430 8.09 24.80 13.14
CA GLU A 430 7.48 25.17 14.42
C GLU A 430 6.58 24.07 15.00
N VAL A 431 5.92 23.31 14.11
CA VAL A 431 5.17 22.10 14.46
C VAL A 431 6.03 21.01 15.11
N ALA A 432 7.35 20.99 14.89
CA ALA A 432 8.25 20.06 15.56
C ALA A 432 8.44 20.42 17.05
N LYS A 433 8.50 21.72 17.35
CA LYS A 433 8.89 22.25 18.66
C LYS A 433 7.75 22.31 19.68
N SER A 434 6.49 22.35 19.23
CA SER A 434 5.33 22.51 20.11
C SER A 434 4.36 21.35 20.02
N SER A 435 4.20 20.62 21.12
CA SER A 435 3.14 19.61 21.23
C SER A 435 1.75 20.23 21.23
N ASP A 436 1.60 21.46 21.72
CA ASP A 436 0.32 22.15 21.77
C ASP A 436 -0.14 22.57 20.36
N LEU A 437 0.79 23.02 19.51
CA LEU A 437 0.48 23.26 18.10
C LEU A 437 0.03 21.98 17.37
N ARG A 438 0.63 20.83 17.68
CA ARG A 438 0.19 19.54 17.10
C ARG A 438 -1.18 19.10 17.63
N LYS A 439 -1.43 19.28 18.93
CA LYS A 439 -2.72 18.96 19.56
C LYS A 439 -3.84 19.87 19.05
N SER A 440 -3.58 21.16 18.84
CA SER A 440 -4.61 22.07 18.30
C SER A 440 -5.03 21.69 16.88
N VAL A 441 -4.08 21.26 16.03
CA VAL A 441 -4.40 20.67 14.72
C VAL A 441 -5.20 19.38 14.89
N LEU A 442 -4.76 18.45 15.75
CA LEU A 442 -5.42 17.17 15.98
C LEU A 442 -6.88 17.33 16.39
N TYR A 443 -7.16 18.18 17.39
CA TYR A 443 -8.53 18.43 17.89
C TYR A 443 -9.37 19.29 16.94
N SER A 444 -8.78 19.87 15.88
CA SER A 444 -9.53 20.58 14.83
C SER A 444 -10.22 19.63 13.85
N ILE A 445 -9.75 18.38 13.73
CA ILE A 445 -10.21 17.46 12.69
C ILE A 445 -11.54 16.80 13.10
N ASN A 446 -12.61 17.17 12.40
CA ASN A 446 -13.93 16.56 12.55
C ASN A 446 -14.16 15.51 11.46
N GLN A 447 -14.04 14.23 11.83
CA GLN A 447 -14.23 13.12 10.90
C GLN A 447 -15.68 12.97 10.43
N ASN A 448 -16.68 13.41 11.21
CA ASN A 448 -18.09 13.30 10.79
C ASN A 448 -18.38 14.20 9.59
N ASP A 449 -17.76 15.39 9.52
CA ASP A 449 -17.93 16.30 8.38
C ASP A 449 -17.31 15.69 7.11
N ILE A 450 -16.15 15.02 7.24
CA ILE A 450 -15.51 14.26 6.15
C ILE A 450 -16.44 13.13 5.70
N LEU A 451 -16.94 12.32 6.63
CA LEU A 451 -17.85 11.21 6.33
C LEU A 451 -19.12 11.71 5.64
N GLN A 452 -19.71 12.81 6.11
CA GLN A 452 -20.91 13.39 5.52
C GLN A 452 -20.68 13.83 4.06
N PHE A 453 -19.54 14.46 3.76
CA PHE A 453 -19.17 14.81 2.38
C PHE A 453 -19.16 13.57 1.47
N TYR A 454 -18.64 12.45 1.97
CA TYR A 454 -18.61 11.16 1.26
C TYR A 454 -19.84 10.28 1.50
N LYS A 455 -20.97 10.85 1.94
CA LYS A 455 -22.25 10.14 2.19
C LYS A 455 -22.13 8.93 3.13
N ASN A 456 -21.24 9.02 4.12
CA ASN A 456 -20.91 7.97 5.09
C ASN A 456 -20.33 6.68 4.48
N ASN A 457 -19.77 6.75 3.28
CA ASN A 457 -19.09 5.62 2.64
C ASN A 457 -17.62 5.47 3.06
N LYS A 458 -17.11 6.39 3.90
CA LYS A 458 -15.77 6.30 4.51
C LYS A 458 -15.86 5.84 5.97
N LEU A 459 -14.76 5.29 6.48
CA LEU A 459 -14.63 4.84 7.87
C LEU A 459 -13.84 5.88 8.68
N LYS A 460 -14.12 5.95 9.99
CA LYS A 460 -13.29 6.73 10.91
C LYS A 460 -11.97 6.03 11.16
N ALA A 461 -10.91 6.80 11.37
CA ALA A 461 -9.62 6.32 11.77
C ALA A 461 -9.13 7.06 13.03
N TYR A 462 -8.42 6.34 13.90
CA TYR A 462 -7.69 6.89 15.05
C TYR A 462 -6.19 6.82 14.84
N SER A 463 -5.72 5.76 14.19
CA SER A 463 -4.32 5.48 13.91
C SER A 463 -4.18 4.69 12.60
N THR A 464 -2.94 4.41 12.18
CA THR A 464 -2.66 3.64 10.97
C THR A 464 -3.15 2.19 11.04
N VAL A 465 -3.41 1.67 12.25
CA VAL A 465 -3.95 0.32 12.46
C VAL A 465 -5.48 0.27 12.46
N SER A 466 -6.18 1.42 12.47
CA SER A 466 -7.65 1.46 12.54
C SER A 466 -8.37 0.67 11.44
N PRO A 467 -7.87 0.58 10.18
CA PRO A 467 -8.48 -0.28 9.17
C PRO A 467 -8.46 -1.77 9.51
N LEU A 468 -7.56 -2.19 10.41
CA LEU A 468 -7.25 -3.59 10.69
C LEU A 468 -7.71 -4.03 12.08
N VAL A 469 -7.68 -3.12 13.06
CA VAL A 469 -7.95 -3.43 14.47
C VAL A 469 -8.92 -2.42 15.06
N GLN A 470 -10.04 -2.92 15.57
CA GLN A 470 -11.01 -2.13 16.31
C GLN A 470 -10.56 -1.95 17.76
N THR A 471 -9.78 -0.90 18.02
CA THR A 471 -9.28 -0.58 19.37
C THR A 471 -10.31 0.12 20.27
N GLY A 472 -11.44 0.57 19.71
CA GLY A 472 -12.42 1.42 20.40
C GLY A 472 -11.98 2.87 20.57
N ASN A 473 -10.75 3.22 20.17
CA ASN A 473 -10.27 4.61 20.20
C ASN A 473 -10.90 5.42 19.08
N GLU A 474 -11.25 6.68 19.38
CA GLU A 474 -11.80 7.62 18.41
C GLU A 474 -11.17 9.00 18.60
N LEU A 475 -10.83 9.66 17.48
CA LEU A 475 -10.46 11.05 17.49
C LEU A 475 -11.74 11.90 17.49
N LYS A 476 -11.92 12.69 18.55
CA LYS A 476 -13.05 13.60 18.73
C LYS A 476 -12.57 15.03 18.57
N SER A 477 -13.14 15.76 17.60
CA SER A 477 -12.90 17.19 17.47
C SER A 477 -13.41 17.94 18.70
N ASP A 478 -12.65 18.90 19.19
CA ASP A 478 -12.97 19.65 20.41
C ASP A 478 -12.48 21.10 20.30
N PRO A 479 -13.35 22.04 19.86
CA PRO A 479 -12.98 23.45 19.69
C PRO A 479 -12.48 24.13 20.97
N ALA A 480 -12.92 23.68 22.14
CA ALA A 480 -12.45 24.24 23.41
C ALA A 480 -10.98 23.86 23.66
N LYS A 481 -10.64 22.59 23.42
CA LYS A 481 -9.24 22.14 23.45
C LYS A 481 -8.39 22.81 22.38
N VAL A 482 -8.93 23.03 21.18
CA VAL A 482 -8.18 23.76 20.14
C VAL A 482 -7.79 25.16 20.64
N LYS A 483 -8.74 25.89 21.23
CA LYS A 483 -8.47 27.22 21.82
C LYS A 483 -7.48 27.14 22.97
N GLU A 484 -7.61 26.17 23.86
CA GLU A 484 -6.67 25.93 24.96
C GLU A 484 -5.24 25.74 24.45
N PHE A 485 -5.03 24.82 23.51
CA PHE A 485 -3.70 24.51 22.99
C PHE A 485 -3.13 25.63 22.11
N LEU A 486 -3.95 26.34 21.34
CA LEU A 486 -3.49 27.51 20.59
C LEU A 486 -3.05 28.65 21.51
N ASN A 487 -3.80 28.90 22.59
CA ASN A 487 -3.41 29.89 23.60
C ASN A 487 -2.07 29.51 24.26
N ALA A 488 -1.91 28.24 24.65
CA ALA A 488 -0.67 27.74 25.24
C ALA A 488 0.52 27.88 24.26
N TYR A 489 0.32 27.51 23.00
CA TYR A 489 1.33 27.68 21.95
C TYR A 489 1.73 29.14 21.78
N GLN A 490 0.77 30.06 21.66
CA GLN A 490 1.04 31.48 21.48
C GLN A 490 1.70 32.11 22.71
N ALA A 491 1.34 31.68 23.92
CA ALA A 491 2.00 32.13 25.15
C ALA A 491 3.44 31.62 25.29
N SER A 492 3.81 30.54 24.57
CA SER A 492 5.17 30.01 24.51
C SER A 492 6.09 30.68 23.47
N LYS A 493 5.54 31.62 22.68
CA LYS A 493 6.26 32.43 21.70
C LYS A 493 6.63 33.78 22.28
#